data_AF-A0A847GBL1-F1
#
_entry.id   AF-A0A847GBL1-F1
#
_cell.length_a   1.000
_cell.length_b   1.000
_cell.length_c   1.000
_cell.angle_alpha   90.00
_cell.angle_beta   90.00
_cell.angle_gamma   90.00
#
_symmetry.space_group_name_H-M   'P 1'
#
loop_
_entity.id
_entity.type
_entity.pdbx_description
1 polymer ?
#
loop_
_entity_poly.entity_id
_entity_poly.type
_entity_poly.pdbx_seq_one_letter_code
_entity_poly.pdbx_strand_id
1 'polypeptide(L)'
;MKNTTACLLIALACGLGAAQDTGGLGGYSSMEIDAGRMKGNFATGAIDEMTGGVKIRLLSDNPDMKPLPIKAQTMKFTWKEGESTPATILMEGGVEVNHPDASITADKADWDFNTGDLVFTGNPVVNNDRIKGLRGERMRLNLKNDTFEVDRVRADQVPLQGMDGGAAKGGAQAVAMADVKDWAGLIAVLRSEGAAAGENPGKQVLSLVSEKNRQMLMTLDTAVLLENKDDLLKVLDTAVKSPKLYKEAAWAGKTLPEEASKLIAAETRTAVEQARLNRLLLHAAYPALVAAP
;
A
#
# COMPACT_ATOMS: atom_id res chain seq x y z
N MET A 1 -34.10 -26.93 18.61
CA MET A 1 -32.67 -27.02 18.99
C MET A 1 -31.91 -26.03 18.12
N LYS A 2 -31.54 -24.87 18.68
CA LYS A 2 -30.74 -23.86 17.98
C LYS A 2 -29.32 -24.01 18.53
N ASN A 3 -28.41 -24.54 17.71
CA ASN A 3 -27.00 -24.61 18.07
C ASN A 3 -26.41 -23.21 17.93
N THR A 4 -26.28 -22.52 19.05
CA THR A 4 -25.52 -21.29 19.17
C THR A 4 -24.04 -21.67 19.23
N THR A 5 -23.35 -21.64 18.09
CA THR A 5 -21.89 -21.76 18.04
C THR A 5 -21.29 -20.54 18.73
N ALA A 6 -20.74 -20.74 19.92
CA ALA A 6 -19.99 -19.72 20.63
C ALA A 6 -18.61 -19.58 19.96
N CYS A 7 -18.39 -18.49 19.22
CA CYS A 7 -17.05 -18.05 18.84
C CYS A 7 -16.32 -17.62 20.11
N LEU A 8 -15.35 -18.42 20.55
CA LEU A 8 -14.47 -18.07 21.66
C LEU A 8 -13.42 -17.08 21.13
N LEU A 9 -13.60 -15.79 21.41
CA LEU A 9 -12.54 -14.79 21.21
C LEU A 9 -11.42 -15.07 22.23
N ILE A 10 -10.33 -15.70 21.78
CA ILE A 10 -9.07 -15.70 22.51
C ILE A 10 -8.27 -14.52 21.97
N ALA A 11 -8.37 -13.38 22.64
CA ALA A 11 -7.40 -12.30 22.47
C ALA A 11 -6.13 -12.69 23.21
N LEU A 12 -5.06 -13.06 22.49
CA LEU A 12 -3.72 -13.09 23.09
C LEU A 12 -3.29 -11.65 23.37
N ALA A 13 -3.61 -11.15 24.56
CA ALA A 13 -3.04 -9.94 25.09
C ALA A 13 -1.65 -10.28 25.65
N CYS A 14 -0.59 -10.03 24.89
CA CYS A 14 0.76 -10.03 25.42
C CYS A 14 0.87 -8.90 26.46
N GLY A 15 1.21 -9.27 27.69
CA GLY A 15 1.24 -8.38 28.84
C GLY A 15 2.27 -7.26 28.72
N LEU A 16 1.91 -6.12 29.32
CA LEU A 16 2.73 -4.93 29.51
C LEU A 16 4.09 -5.25 30.13
N GLY A 17 5.13 -5.14 29.32
CA GLY A 17 6.52 -5.06 29.74
C GLY A 17 7.26 -4.24 28.69
N ALA A 18 7.82 -3.10 29.09
CA ALA A 18 8.52 -2.19 28.20
C ALA A 18 9.78 -2.85 27.62
N ALA A 19 9.63 -3.40 26.42
CA ALA A 19 10.67 -3.56 25.42
C ALA A 19 9.99 -3.21 24.08
N GLN A 20 10.49 -2.18 23.39
CA GLN A 20 10.11 -1.92 22.01
C GLN A 20 10.65 -3.07 21.15
N ASP A 21 9.93 -4.18 21.13
CA ASP A 21 10.22 -5.26 20.23
C ASP A 21 9.66 -4.86 18.86
N THR A 22 10.54 -4.42 17.98
CA THR A 22 10.23 -4.08 16.58
C THR A 22 9.87 -5.32 15.73
N GLY A 23 9.35 -6.38 16.37
CA GLY A 23 9.05 -7.70 15.81
C GLY A 23 7.62 -7.86 15.28
N GLY A 24 6.97 -6.78 14.85
CA GLY A 24 5.64 -6.87 14.24
C GLY A 24 5.66 -7.70 12.96
N LEU A 25 4.55 -8.41 12.67
CA LEU A 25 4.39 -9.32 11.51
C LEU A 25 4.29 -8.54 10.17
N GLY A 26 5.23 -7.66 9.87
CA GLY A 26 5.10 -6.67 8.79
C GLY A 26 4.18 -5.50 9.17
N GLY A 27 4.15 -5.12 10.45
CA GLY A 27 3.31 -4.02 10.96
C GLY A 27 2.01 -4.45 11.64
N TYR A 28 1.67 -5.75 11.64
CA TYR A 28 0.58 -6.29 12.44
C TYR A 28 1.06 -6.67 13.85
N SER A 29 0.24 -6.33 14.85
CA SER A 29 0.52 -6.47 16.29
C SER A 29 -0.27 -7.62 16.93
N SER A 30 -1.37 -8.05 16.33
CA SER A 30 -2.23 -9.10 16.89
C SER A 30 -2.87 -9.98 15.81
N MET A 31 -3.37 -11.15 16.23
CA MET A 31 -3.97 -12.16 15.38
C MET A 31 -5.29 -12.64 16.01
N GLU A 32 -6.37 -12.59 15.23
CA GLU A 32 -7.61 -13.30 15.53
C GLU A 32 -7.60 -14.67 14.85
N ILE A 33 -8.17 -15.67 15.50
CA ILE A 33 -8.13 -17.08 15.06
C ILE A 33 -9.53 -17.70 15.11
N ASP A 34 -9.90 -18.38 14.03
CA ASP A 34 -11.04 -19.31 13.93
C ASP A 34 -10.54 -20.62 13.31
N ALA A 35 -10.56 -21.72 14.08
CA ALA A 35 -10.07 -23.03 13.63
C ALA A 35 -10.86 -24.16 14.28
N GLY A 36 -11.05 -25.27 13.57
CA GLY A 36 -11.73 -26.46 14.10
C GLY A 36 -10.95 -27.16 15.22
N ARG A 37 -9.62 -27.12 15.17
CA ARG A 37 -8.74 -27.65 16.21
C ARG A 37 -7.44 -26.86 16.28
N MET A 38 -6.97 -26.58 17.50
CA MET A 38 -5.67 -25.99 17.80
C MET A 38 -4.86 -26.95 18.68
N LYS A 39 -3.57 -27.08 18.40
CA LYS A 39 -2.58 -27.79 19.20
C LYS A 39 -1.48 -26.80 19.55
N GLY A 40 -1.07 -26.78 20.82
CA GLY A 40 0.00 -25.91 21.31
C GLY A 40 0.43 -26.30 22.72
N ASN A 41 1.31 -25.49 23.30
CA ASN A 41 1.89 -25.69 24.62
C ASN A 41 1.48 -24.55 25.57
N PHE A 42 0.70 -24.85 26.61
CA PHE A 42 0.27 -23.86 27.60
C PHE A 42 1.40 -23.26 28.43
N ALA A 43 2.50 -23.99 28.64
CA ALA A 43 3.63 -23.49 29.43
C ALA A 43 4.39 -22.38 28.68
N THR A 44 4.44 -22.46 27.35
CA THR A 44 5.12 -21.47 26.50
C THR A 44 4.16 -20.51 25.81
N GLY A 45 2.86 -20.81 25.77
CA GLY A 45 1.87 -20.09 24.96
C GLY A 45 1.97 -20.33 23.46
N ALA A 46 2.91 -21.20 23.02
CA ALA A 46 3.16 -21.45 21.60
C ALA A 46 2.04 -22.30 20.98
N ILE A 47 1.58 -21.89 19.80
CA ILE A 47 0.65 -22.67 18.96
C ILE A 47 1.50 -23.49 18.01
N ASP A 48 1.39 -24.82 17.98
CA ASP A 48 2.15 -25.67 17.06
C ASP A 48 1.43 -25.87 15.72
N GLU A 49 0.11 -26.10 15.79
CA GLU A 49 -0.69 -26.52 14.64
C GLU A 49 -2.16 -26.12 14.81
N MET A 50 -2.77 -25.72 13.70
CA MET A 50 -4.21 -25.51 13.56
C MET A 50 -4.76 -26.27 12.36
N THR A 51 -5.95 -26.84 12.51
CA THR A 51 -6.60 -27.65 11.46
C THR A 51 -8.11 -27.43 11.43
N GLY A 52 -8.76 -27.88 10.34
CA GLY A 52 -10.22 -27.88 10.21
C GLY A 52 -10.77 -26.58 9.63
N GLY A 53 -10.10 -26.02 8.63
CA GLY A 53 -10.50 -24.77 7.97
C GLY A 53 -10.12 -23.55 8.80
N VAL A 54 -8.81 -23.35 8.93
CA VAL A 54 -8.21 -22.25 9.70
C VAL A 54 -8.45 -20.93 8.99
N LYS A 55 -8.91 -19.93 9.73
CA LYS A 55 -8.97 -18.54 9.32
C LYS A 55 -8.25 -17.73 10.38
N ILE A 56 -7.27 -16.95 9.95
CA ILE A 56 -6.64 -15.95 10.80
C ILE A 56 -6.89 -14.57 10.20
N ARG A 57 -6.95 -13.56 11.06
CA ARG A 57 -6.98 -12.16 10.65
C ARG A 57 -5.93 -11.41 11.43
N LEU A 58 -4.93 -10.88 10.73
CA LEU A 58 -3.93 -10.04 11.36
C LEU A 58 -4.45 -8.62 11.50
N LEU A 59 -4.17 -8.03 12.65
CA LEU A 59 -4.61 -6.70 13.02
C LEU A 59 -3.38 -5.86 13.40
N SER A 60 -3.43 -4.58 13.09
CA SER A 60 -2.41 -3.61 13.44
C SER A 60 -2.98 -2.60 14.43
N ASP A 61 -2.12 -2.07 15.30
CA ASP A 61 -2.45 -0.92 16.13
C ASP A 61 -2.47 0.38 15.31
N ASN A 62 -1.91 0.36 14.09
CA ASN A 62 -2.04 1.45 13.14
C ASN A 62 -3.45 1.45 12.54
N PRO A 63 -4.28 2.50 12.76
CA PRO A 63 -5.65 2.57 12.27
C PRO A 63 -5.77 2.60 10.75
N ASP A 64 -4.72 3.02 10.04
CA ASP A 64 -4.70 3.09 8.58
C ASP A 64 -4.34 1.74 7.93
N MET A 65 -3.81 0.79 8.71
CA MET A 65 -3.47 -0.54 8.22
C MET A 65 -4.70 -1.45 8.29
N LYS A 66 -5.23 -1.80 7.13
CA LYS A 66 -6.37 -2.71 7.01
C LYS A 66 -5.97 -4.12 7.50
N PRO A 67 -6.90 -4.86 8.13
CA PRO A 67 -6.65 -6.24 8.50
C PRO A 67 -6.21 -7.11 7.32
N LEU A 68 -5.41 -8.14 7.59
CA LEU A 68 -4.99 -9.14 6.60
C LEU A 68 -5.65 -10.50 6.91
N PRO A 69 -6.78 -10.83 6.26
CA PRO A 69 -7.40 -12.14 6.39
C PRO A 69 -6.61 -13.19 5.60
N ILE A 70 -6.37 -14.33 6.25
CA ILE A 70 -5.68 -15.49 5.68
C ILE A 70 -6.49 -16.74 6.01
N LYS A 71 -6.66 -17.63 5.04
CA LYS A 71 -7.35 -18.92 5.21
C LYS A 71 -6.48 -20.06 4.69
N ALA A 72 -6.60 -21.22 5.31
CA ALA A 72 -6.03 -22.47 4.85
C ALA A 72 -6.73 -23.66 5.54
N GLN A 73 -6.60 -24.88 5.01
CA GLN A 73 -7.12 -26.06 5.69
C GLN A 73 -6.33 -26.39 6.96
N THR A 74 -5.01 -26.21 6.92
CA THR A 74 -4.09 -26.41 8.03
C THR A 74 -3.04 -25.29 8.10
N MET A 75 -2.57 -25.00 9.30
CA MET A 75 -1.43 -24.10 9.54
C MET A 75 -0.51 -24.72 10.58
N LYS A 76 0.80 -24.75 10.32
CA LYS A 76 1.83 -25.22 11.25
C LYS A 76 2.82 -24.11 11.54
N PHE A 77 3.17 -23.95 12.80
CA PHE A 77 3.99 -22.85 13.29
C PHE A 77 5.31 -23.42 13.79
N THR A 78 6.41 -22.77 13.42
CA THR A 78 7.72 -23.06 13.99
C THR A 78 8.14 -21.89 14.86
N TRP A 79 8.56 -22.15 16.09
CA TRP A 79 9.00 -21.14 17.04
C TRP A 79 10.50 -21.30 17.30
N LYS A 80 11.17 -20.19 17.60
CA LYS A 80 12.51 -20.19 18.17
C LYS A 80 12.41 -20.04 19.68
N GLU A 81 13.35 -20.64 20.40
CA GLU A 81 13.40 -20.57 21.85
C GLU A 81 13.52 -19.13 22.33
N GLY A 82 12.64 -18.71 23.25
CA GLY A 82 12.61 -17.37 23.81
C GLY A 82 11.92 -16.30 22.94
N GLU A 83 11.46 -16.64 21.74
CA GLU A 83 10.73 -15.70 20.89
C GLU A 83 9.22 -15.72 21.15
N SER A 84 8.62 -14.53 21.14
CA SER A 84 7.18 -14.29 21.30
C SER A 84 6.42 -14.36 19.96
N THR A 85 7.15 -14.46 18.85
CA THR A 85 6.61 -14.58 17.48
C THR A 85 7.08 -15.88 16.83
N PRO A 86 6.26 -16.51 15.98
CA PRO A 86 6.70 -17.68 15.23
C PRO A 86 7.76 -17.29 14.21
N ALA A 87 8.74 -18.15 13.99
CA ALA A 87 9.74 -18.01 12.95
C ALA A 87 9.16 -18.29 11.55
N THR A 88 8.30 -19.31 11.44
CA THR A 88 7.62 -19.65 10.19
C THR A 88 6.19 -20.13 10.39
N ILE A 89 5.35 -19.94 9.37
CA ILE A 89 4.04 -20.58 9.23
C ILE A 89 3.97 -21.31 7.89
N LEU A 90 3.72 -22.62 7.93
CA LEU A 90 3.36 -23.42 6.76
C LEU A 90 1.84 -23.54 6.68
N MET A 91 1.27 -23.15 5.55
CA MET A 91 -0.17 -23.16 5.28
C MET A 91 -0.45 -24.13 4.14
N GLU A 92 -1.41 -25.04 4.32
CA GLU A 92 -1.76 -26.03 3.28
C GLU A 92 -3.27 -26.17 3.11
N GLY A 93 -3.67 -26.49 1.87
CA GLY A 93 -5.04 -26.82 1.49
C GLY A 93 -5.91 -25.60 1.26
N GLY A 94 -5.88 -25.08 0.03
CA GLY A 94 -6.73 -23.95 -0.37
C GLY A 94 -6.38 -22.67 0.38
N VAL A 95 -5.11 -22.27 0.29
CA VAL A 95 -4.63 -21.03 0.89
C VAL A 95 -5.25 -19.84 0.18
N GLU A 96 -5.78 -18.89 0.95
CA GLU A 96 -6.32 -17.62 0.47
C GLU A 96 -5.77 -16.48 1.34
N VAL A 97 -5.15 -15.49 0.72
CA VAL A 97 -4.66 -14.27 1.40
C VAL A 97 -5.29 -13.07 0.72
N ASN A 98 -6.01 -12.26 1.49
CA ASN A 98 -6.68 -11.06 0.99
C ASN A 98 -5.96 -9.81 1.48
N HIS A 99 -4.92 -9.41 0.76
CA HIS A 99 -4.26 -8.13 0.96
C HIS A 99 -5.14 -6.98 0.43
N PRO A 100 -5.08 -5.76 1.00
CA PRO A 100 -5.82 -4.61 0.49
C PRO A 100 -5.68 -4.36 -1.01
N ASP A 101 -4.50 -4.66 -1.56
CA ASP A 101 -4.19 -4.43 -2.98
C ASP A 101 -4.31 -5.66 -3.87
N ALA A 102 -4.47 -6.87 -3.30
CA ALA A 102 -4.53 -8.11 -4.06
C ALA A 102 -5.12 -9.28 -3.25
N SER A 103 -5.85 -10.15 -3.93
CA SER A 103 -6.23 -11.47 -3.43
C SER A 103 -5.35 -12.55 -4.07
N ILE A 104 -4.81 -13.44 -3.26
CA ILE A 104 -3.92 -14.52 -3.68
C ILE A 104 -4.51 -15.85 -3.23
N THR A 105 -4.65 -16.80 -4.15
CA THR A 105 -5.06 -18.18 -3.84
C THR A 105 -3.97 -19.16 -4.25
N ALA A 106 -3.71 -20.21 -3.48
CA ALA A 106 -2.75 -21.26 -3.82
C ALA A 106 -3.05 -22.58 -3.07
N ASP A 107 -2.41 -23.67 -3.44
CA ASP A 107 -2.52 -24.93 -2.70
C ASP A 107 -1.76 -24.87 -1.37
N LYS A 108 -0.62 -24.16 -1.35
CA LYS A 108 0.26 -23.99 -0.17
C LYS A 108 0.86 -22.59 -0.09
N ALA A 109 1.20 -22.18 1.12
CA ALA A 109 2.05 -21.02 1.35
C ALA A 109 3.01 -21.21 2.53
N ASP A 110 4.23 -20.73 2.38
CA ASP A 110 5.26 -20.69 3.41
C ASP A 110 5.53 -19.24 3.79
N TRP A 111 5.35 -18.90 5.07
CA TRP A 111 5.70 -17.58 5.58
C TRP A 111 6.92 -17.66 6.49
N ASP A 112 7.98 -16.93 6.15
CA ASP A 112 9.13 -16.68 7.01
C ASP A 112 9.08 -15.26 7.59
N PHE A 113 8.99 -15.15 8.92
CA PHE A 113 8.90 -13.87 9.62
C PHE A 113 10.24 -13.14 9.72
N ASN A 114 11.35 -13.88 9.65
CA ASN A 114 12.68 -13.29 9.69
C ASN A 114 12.93 -12.48 8.42
N THR A 115 12.58 -13.03 7.26
CA THR A 115 12.77 -12.38 5.96
C THR A 115 11.56 -11.52 5.55
N GLY A 116 10.37 -11.85 6.03
CA GLY A 116 9.10 -11.28 5.58
C GLY A 116 8.53 -11.96 4.33
N ASP A 117 9.17 -13.03 3.84
CA ASP A 117 8.75 -13.75 2.62
C ASP A 117 7.54 -14.62 2.89
N LEU A 118 6.47 -14.38 2.15
CA LEU A 118 5.30 -15.22 2.01
C LEU A 118 5.29 -15.83 0.60
N VAL A 119 5.58 -17.12 0.51
CA VAL A 119 5.79 -17.84 -0.74
C VAL A 119 4.62 -18.77 -1.02
N PHE A 120 3.90 -18.52 -2.09
CA PHE A 120 2.77 -19.33 -2.56
C PHE A 120 3.22 -20.34 -3.61
N THR A 121 2.78 -21.59 -3.46
CA THR A 121 3.06 -22.68 -4.40
C THR A 121 1.83 -23.56 -4.62
N GLY A 122 1.84 -24.30 -5.73
CA GLY A 122 0.69 -25.11 -6.17
C GLY A 122 -0.42 -24.22 -6.72
N ASN A 123 -0.34 -23.97 -8.03
CA ASN A 123 -1.33 -23.20 -8.77
C ASN A 123 -1.64 -21.81 -8.18
N PRO A 124 -0.63 -21.00 -7.80
CA PRO A 124 -0.91 -19.68 -7.26
C PRO A 124 -1.59 -18.78 -8.31
N VAL A 125 -2.62 -18.07 -7.87
CA VAL A 125 -3.38 -17.11 -8.68
C VAL A 125 -3.50 -15.80 -7.91
N VAL A 126 -3.08 -14.71 -8.53
CA VAL A 126 -3.23 -13.35 -8.04
C VAL A 126 -4.34 -12.65 -8.81
N ASN A 127 -5.20 -11.97 -8.07
CA ASN A 127 -6.23 -11.09 -8.59
C ASN A 127 -6.14 -9.74 -7.89
N ASN A 128 -6.13 -8.65 -8.66
CA ASN A 128 -6.36 -7.31 -8.15
C ASN A 128 -7.27 -6.55 -9.13
N ASP A 129 -7.45 -5.24 -8.94
CA ASP A 129 -8.34 -4.44 -9.80
C ASP A 129 -7.86 -4.35 -11.26
N ARG A 130 -6.58 -4.59 -11.52
CA ARG A 130 -5.94 -4.36 -12.83
C ARG A 130 -5.52 -5.65 -13.53
N ILE A 131 -5.25 -6.69 -12.75
CA ILE A 131 -4.73 -7.97 -13.18
C ILE A 131 -5.68 -9.03 -12.66
N LYS A 132 -6.34 -9.73 -13.58
CA LYS A 132 -7.21 -10.87 -13.28
C LYS A 132 -6.52 -12.14 -13.74
N GLY A 133 -6.45 -13.13 -12.85
CA GLY A 133 -5.89 -14.43 -13.17
C GLY A 133 -4.41 -14.40 -13.52
N LEU A 134 -3.60 -13.61 -12.80
CA LEU A 134 -2.14 -13.77 -12.87
C LEU A 134 -1.78 -15.10 -12.23
N ARG A 135 -1.14 -15.98 -12.98
CA ARG A 135 -0.74 -17.32 -12.58
C ARG A 135 0.77 -17.46 -12.72
N GLY A 136 1.32 -18.35 -11.93
CA GLY A 136 2.72 -18.75 -11.98
C GLY A 136 2.89 -20.11 -11.35
N GLU A 137 4.12 -20.59 -11.29
CA GLU A 137 4.41 -21.82 -10.54
C GLU A 137 4.73 -21.55 -9.08
N ARG A 138 5.31 -20.38 -8.82
CA ARG A 138 5.67 -19.89 -7.49
C ARG A 138 5.49 -18.39 -7.47
N MET A 139 4.93 -17.87 -6.38
CA MET A 139 4.82 -16.44 -6.15
C MET A 139 5.42 -16.12 -4.79
N ARG A 140 6.19 -15.05 -4.70
CA ARG A 140 6.72 -14.53 -3.44
C ARG A 140 6.14 -13.15 -3.23
N LEU A 141 5.62 -12.90 -2.04
CA LEU A 141 5.28 -11.57 -1.53
C LEU A 141 6.18 -11.31 -0.32
N ASN A 142 6.88 -10.19 -0.26
CA ASN A 142 7.63 -9.82 0.92
C ASN A 142 6.90 -8.70 1.66
N LEU A 143 6.42 -9.00 2.86
CA LEU A 143 5.58 -8.09 3.65
C LEU A 143 6.37 -7.00 4.39
N LYS A 144 7.71 -7.05 4.40
CA LYS A 144 8.54 -6.00 5.01
C LYS A 144 8.83 -4.87 4.04
N ASN A 145 9.00 -5.18 2.76
CA ASN A 145 9.34 -4.20 1.73
C ASN A 145 8.26 -4.05 0.63
N ASP A 146 7.15 -4.77 0.77
CA ASP A 146 5.99 -4.74 -0.12
C ASP A 146 6.34 -5.07 -1.59
N THR A 147 7.23 -6.05 -1.79
CA THR A 147 7.65 -6.52 -3.12
C THR A 147 6.99 -7.85 -3.48
N PHE A 148 6.74 -8.08 -4.77
CA PHE A 148 6.25 -9.37 -5.27
C PHE A 148 7.08 -9.88 -6.44
N GLU A 149 7.24 -11.19 -6.52
CA GLU A 149 7.92 -11.92 -7.59
C GLU A 149 7.05 -13.10 -8.04
N VAL A 150 7.02 -13.38 -9.35
CA VAL A 150 6.26 -14.51 -9.91
C VAL A 150 7.16 -15.29 -10.88
N ASP A 151 7.34 -16.57 -10.61
CA ASP A 151 8.07 -17.48 -11.49
C ASP A 151 7.13 -18.09 -12.54
N ARG A 152 7.59 -18.14 -13.80
CA ARG A 152 6.85 -18.72 -14.95
C ARG A 152 5.46 -18.14 -15.13
N VAL A 153 5.42 -16.83 -15.37
CA VAL A 153 4.20 -16.03 -15.48
C VAL A 153 3.30 -16.47 -16.64
N ARG A 154 2.02 -16.68 -16.35
CA ARG A 154 0.93 -16.74 -17.33
C ARG A 154 -0.22 -15.90 -16.81
N ALA A 155 -0.76 -15.00 -17.62
CA ALA A 155 -1.91 -14.19 -17.24
C ALA A 155 -2.95 -14.19 -18.35
N ASP A 156 -4.22 -14.26 -17.96
CA ASP A 156 -5.35 -14.38 -18.90
C ASP A 156 -5.55 -13.06 -19.67
N GLN A 157 -5.32 -11.91 -19.01
CA GLN A 157 -5.24 -10.59 -19.63
C GLN A 157 -4.14 -9.77 -18.95
N VAL A 158 -3.14 -9.35 -19.72
CA VAL A 158 -2.17 -8.33 -19.33
C VAL A 158 -2.35 -7.16 -20.29
N PRO A 159 -2.76 -5.97 -19.84
CA PRO A 159 -2.81 -4.82 -20.71
C PRO A 159 -1.41 -4.53 -21.27
N LEU A 160 -1.26 -4.64 -22.60
CA LEU A 160 -0.02 -4.35 -23.33
C LEU A 160 0.23 -2.85 -23.53
N GLN A 161 -0.77 -2.02 -23.25
CA GLN A 161 -0.53 -0.62 -22.94
C GLN A 161 0.17 -0.58 -21.59
N GLY A 162 1.50 -0.53 -21.67
CA GLY A 162 2.34 -0.23 -20.53
C GLY A 162 1.81 1.03 -19.86
N MET A 163 1.82 0.99 -18.52
CA MET A 163 2.29 2.10 -17.70
C MET A 163 2.78 3.25 -18.56
N ASP A 164 1.97 4.32 -18.67
CA ASP A 164 2.58 5.63 -18.73
C ASP A 164 3.56 5.66 -17.56
N GLY A 165 4.86 5.67 -17.90
CA GLY A 165 5.97 5.41 -16.99
C GLY A 165 6.09 6.46 -15.90
N GLY A 166 5.27 6.32 -14.85
CA GLY A 166 5.40 6.97 -13.56
C GLY A 166 5.51 5.90 -12.50
N ALA A 167 6.68 5.79 -11.88
CA ALA A 167 7.03 4.80 -10.88
C ALA A 167 5.99 4.68 -9.75
N ALA A 168 5.34 3.53 -9.64
CA ALA A 168 4.74 3.07 -8.38
C ALA A 168 5.66 2.00 -7.78
N LYS A 169 6.84 2.44 -7.32
CA LYS A 169 7.47 1.82 -6.15
C LYS A 169 6.73 2.38 -4.93
N GLY A 170 6.44 1.56 -3.94
CA GLY A 170 6.02 1.96 -2.60
C GLY A 170 7.09 2.78 -1.87
N GLY A 171 7.51 3.90 -2.46
CA GLY A 171 8.17 4.97 -1.73
C GLY A 171 7.11 5.69 -0.91
N ALA A 172 7.46 6.00 0.34
CA ALA A 172 6.68 6.83 1.25
C ALA A 172 5.90 7.90 0.46
N GLN A 173 4.59 8.01 0.72
CA GLN A 173 3.75 9.03 0.09
C GLN A 173 4.46 10.38 0.21
N ALA A 174 4.71 11.01 -0.93
CA ALA A 174 5.39 12.30 -0.97
C ALA A 174 4.43 13.43 -0.57
N VAL A 175 3.12 13.18 -0.67
CA VAL A 175 2.07 14.09 -0.21
C VAL A 175 1.11 13.31 0.69
N ALA A 176 0.82 13.84 1.87
CA ALA A 176 -0.20 13.30 2.77
C ALA A 176 -1.56 13.94 2.50
N MET A 177 -2.65 13.25 2.84
CA MET A 177 -4.01 13.79 2.71
C MET A 177 -4.19 15.15 3.44
N ALA A 178 -3.52 15.31 4.59
CA ALA A 178 -3.54 16.52 5.40
C ALA A 178 -2.76 17.70 4.79
N ASP A 179 -1.91 17.45 3.79
CA ASP A 179 -1.16 18.51 3.11
C ASP A 179 -2.09 19.36 2.21
N VAL A 180 -3.28 18.86 1.85
CA VAL A 180 -4.26 19.61 1.06
C VAL A 180 -5.36 20.14 1.99
N LYS A 181 -5.40 21.47 2.13
CA LYS A 181 -6.34 22.20 2.98
C LYS A 181 -7.75 22.22 2.39
N ASP A 182 -7.83 22.37 1.07
CA ASP A 182 -9.09 22.44 0.33
C ASP A 182 -9.00 21.66 -0.97
N TRP A 183 -9.54 20.44 -0.95
CA TRP A 183 -9.60 19.54 -2.10
C TRP A 183 -10.52 20.06 -3.19
N ALA A 184 -11.65 20.69 -2.84
CA ALA A 184 -12.59 21.19 -3.84
C ALA A 184 -11.98 22.37 -4.61
N GLY A 185 -11.35 23.30 -3.88
CA GLY A 185 -10.60 24.40 -4.46
C GLY A 185 -9.44 23.93 -5.33
N LEU A 186 -8.68 22.91 -4.90
CA LEU A 186 -7.59 22.36 -5.69
C LEU A 186 -8.07 21.73 -7.00
N ILE A 187 -9.14 20.94 -6.97
CA ILE A 187 -9.75 20.36 -8.19
C ILE A 187 -10.17 21.49 -9.15
N ALA A 188 -10.86 22.51 -8.63
CA ALA A 188 -11.34 23.63 -9.43
C ALA A 188 -10.19 24.39 -10.12
N VAL A 189 -9.12 24.69 -9.37
CA VAL A 189 -7.94 25.39 -9.92
C VAL A 189 -7.23 24.52 -10.96
N LEU A 190 -6.99 23.24 -10.68
CA LEU A 190 -6.33 22.35 -11.65
C LEU A 190 -7.12 22.22 -12.95
N ARG A 191 -8.46 22.14 -12.89
CA ARG A 191 -9.31 22.15 -14.09
C ARG A 191 -9.21 23.44 -14.88
N SER A 192 -9.33 24.57 -14.17
CA SER A 192 -9.26 25.90 -14.78
C SER A 192 -7.90 26.11 -15.47
N GLU A 193 -6.81 25.81 -14.79
CA GLU A 193 -5.45 25.95 -15.31
C GLU A 193 -5.14 24.96 -16.43
N GLY A 194 -5.67 23.74 -16.35
CA GLY A 194 -5.57 22.72 -17.42
C GLY A 194 -6.24 23.16 -18.73
N ALA A 195 -7.35 23.90 -18.64
CA ALA A 195 -8.07 24.44 -19.79
C ALA A 195 -7.52 25.80 -20.29
N ALA A 196 -6.78 26.53 -19.46
CA ALA A 196 -6.26 27.86 -19.78
C ALA A 196 -5.19 27.83 -20.88
N ALA A 197 -5.01 28.94 -21.60
CA ALA A 197 -3.91 29.11 -22.55
C ALA A 197 -2.57 29.36 -21.82
N GLY A 198 -1.46 28.97 -22.44
CA GLY A 198 -0.12 29.14 -21.88
C GLY A 198 0.34 28.04 -20.91
N GLU A 199 1.61 28.11 -20.51
CA GLU A 199 2.20 27.23 -19.49
C GLU A 199 1.81 27.76 -18.10
N ASN A 200 1.40 26.86 -17.21
CA ASN A 200 1.03 27.19 -15.83
C ASN A 200 1.20 25.93 -14.94
N PRO A 201 1.19 26.07 -13.60
CA PRO A 201 1.46 24.95 -12.71
C PRO A 201 0.46 23.80 -12.86
N GLY A 202 -0.83 24.10 -13.00
CA GLY A 202 -1.90 23.11 -13.10
C GLY A 202 -1.81 22.29 -14.38
N LYS A 203 -1.52 22.93 -15.51
CA LYS A 203 -1.25 22.23 -16.78
C LYS A 203 -0.01 21.37 -16.68
N GLN A 204 1.05 21.84 -16.03
CA GLN A 204 2.25 21.05 -15.83
C GLN A 204 1.99 19.84 -14.94
N VAL A 205 1.28 20.00 -13.81
CA VAL A 205 0.81 18.88 -12.96
C VAL A 205 0.01 17.87 -13.78
N LEU A 206 -0.96 18.34 -14.56
CA LEU A 206 -1.83 17.48 -15.37
C LEU A 206 -1.09 16.77 -16.52
N SER A 207 0.02 17.32 -17.00
CA SER A 207 0.85 16.70 -18.04
C SER A 207 1.66 15.49 -17.52
N LEU A 208 1.82 15.37 -16.20
CA LEU A 208 2.64 14.34 -15.56
C LEU A 208 1.84 13.16 -15.04
N VAL A 209 0.51 13.26 -15.09
CA VAL A 209 -0.40 12.20 -14.71
C VAL A 209 -0.94 11.52 -15.96
N SER A 210 -1.36 10.27 -15.84
CA SER A 210 -1.85 9.49 -17.00
C SER A 210 -3.06 10.16 -17.65
N GLU A 211 -3.28 9.86 -18.93
CA GLU A 211 -4.45 10.34 -19.69
C GLU A 211 -5.75 10.05 -18.94
N LYS A 212 -5.89 8.82 -18.41
CA LYS A 212 -7.05 8.38 -17.64
C LYS A 212 -7.28 9.27 -16.42
N ASN A 213 -6.24 9.51 -15.63
CA ASN A 213 -6.35 10.29 -14.40
C ASN A 213 -6.64 11.76 -14.70
N ARG A 214 -6.06 12.29 -15.77
CA ARG A 214 -6.38 13.64 -16.25
C ARG A 214 -7.84 13.72 -16.70
N GLN A 215 -8.32 12.79 -17.50
CA GLN A 215 -9.73 12.74 -17.91
C GLN A 215 -10.65 12.63 -16.70
N MET A 216 -10.37 11.72 -15.77
CA MET A 216 -11.10 11.59 -14.50
C MET A 216 -11.20 12.92 -13.77
N LEU A 217 -10.07 13.63 -13.59
CA LEU A 217 -10.05 14.93 -12.92
C LEU A 217 -10.84 15.97 -13.70
N MET A 218 -10.80 15.97 -15.03
CA MET A 218 -11.43 16.99 -15.88
C MET A 218 -12.93 16.77 -16.12
N THR A 219 -13.43 15.53 -16.05
CA THR A 219 -14.79 15.19 -16.50
C THR A 219 -15.74 14.73 -15.39
N LEU A 220 -15.24 14.12 -14.31
CA LEU A 220 -16.11 13.65 -13.24
C LEU A 220 -16.69 14.81 -12.44
N ASP A 221 -17.84 14.58 -11.80
CA ASP A 221 -18.40 15.56 -10.87
C ASP A 221 -17.47 15.77 -9.67
N THR A 222 -17.37 17.01 -9.19
CA THR A 222 -16.49 17.35 -8.05
C THR A 222 -16.92 16.60 -6.78
N ALA A 223 -18.21 16.41 -6.53
CA ALA A 223 -18.68 15.65 -5.37
C ALA A 223 -18.23 14.19 -5.43
N VAL A 224 -18.30 13.56 -6.61
CA VAL A 224 -17.83 12.17 -6.82
C VAL A 224 -16.33 12.05 -6.60
N LEU A 225 -15.55 13.04 -7.01
CA LEU A 225 -14.11 13.07 -6.75
C LEU A 225 -13.79 13.26 -5.26
N LEU A 226 -14.60 14.05 -4.54
CA LEU A 226 -14.44 14.26 -3.10
C LEU A 226 -14.85 13.05 -2.25
N GLU A 227 -15.69 12.16 -2.78
CA GLU A 227 -15.95 10.85 -2.18
C GLU A 227 -14.76 9.89 -2.35
N ASN A 228 -13.93 10.10 -3.37
CA ASN A 228 -12.79 9.24 -3.73
C ASN A 228 -11.44 9.99 -3.62
N LYS A 229 -11.22 10.69 -2.49
CA LYS A 229 -10.00 11.51 -2.27
C LYS A 229 -8.70 10.72 -2.37
N ASP A 230 -8.72 9.42 -2.10
CA ASP A 230 -7.53 8.56 -2.24
C ASP A 230 -7.01 8.53 -3.68
N ASP A 231 -7.91 8.55 -4.67
CA ASP A 231 -7.51 8.58 -6.07
C ASP A 231 -6.98 9.96 -6.48
N LEU A 232 -7.54 11.04 -5.92
CA LEU A 232 -6.99 12.39 -6.09
C LEU A 232 -5.59 12.52 -5.47
N LEU A 233 -5.38 11.92 -4.30
CA LEU A 233 -4.08 11.89 -3.64
C LEU A 233 -3.05 11.15 -4.50
N LYS A 234 -3.41 10.01 -5.10
CA LYS A 234 -2.52 9.29 -6.02
C LYS A 234 -2.13 10.13 -7.25
N VAL A 235 -3.06 10.91 -7.79
CA VAL A 235 -2.79 11.84 -8.90
C VAL A 235 -1.76 12.87 -8.49
N LEU A 236 -1.93 13.50 -7.31
CA LEU A 236 -1.02 14.51 -6.81
C LEU A 236 0.36 13.91 -6.44
N ASP A 237 0.37 12.76 -5.77
CA ASP A 237 1.59 12.03 -5.40
C ASP A 237 2.42 11.64 -6.63
N THR A 238 1.76 11.20 -7.71
CA THR A 238 2.41 10.91 -9.00
C THR A 238 3.11 12.15 -9.55
N ALA A 239 2.45 13.30 -9.54
CA ALA A 239 3.04 14.55 -10.02
C ALA A 239 4.22 15.00 -9.15
N VAL A 240 4.12 14.86 -7.81
CA VAL A 240 5.18 15.24 -6.86
C VAL A 240 6.38 14.32 -6.92
N LYS A 241 6.21 13.05 -7.26
CA LYS A 241 7.34 12.13 -7.43
C LYS A 241 8.07 12.32 -8.76
N SER A 242 7.50 13.09 -9.69
CA SER A 242 8.10 13.32 -11.01
C SER A 242 9.24 14.35 -10.96
N PRO A 243 10.46 14.02 -11.43
CA PRO A 243 11.55 14.99 -11.53
C PRO A 243 11.28 16.09 -12.57
N LYS A 244 10.23 15.91 -13.39
CA LYS A 244 9.83 16.83 -14.45
C LYS A 244 8.76 17.84 -14.00
N LEU A 245 8.42 17.89 -12.70
CA LEU A 245 7.40 18.80 -12.19
C LEU A 245 7.76 20.27 -12.44
N TYR A 246 8.99 20.66 -12.15
CA TYR A 246 9.42 22.04 -12.37
C TYR A 246 9.66 22.32 -13.86
N LYS A 247 8.98 23.34 -14.37
CA LYS A 247 9.35 24.07 -15.59
C LYS A 247 9.31 25.55 -15.28
N GLU A 248 10.36 26.26 -15.65
CA GLU A 248 10.47 27.71 -15.41
C GLU A 248 9.27 28.48 -15.96
N ALA A 249 8.86 28.18 -17.21
CA ALA A 249 7.70 28.82 -17.84
C ALA A 249 6.39 28.56 -17.08
N ALA A 250 6.21 27.38 -16.49
CA ALA A 250 4.99 27.03 -15.75
C ALA A 250 4.93 27.69 -14.36
N TRP A 251 6.08 27.98 -13.74
CA TRP A 251 6.16 28.70 -12.45
C TRP A 251 6.50 30.19 -12.61
N ALA A 252 6.48 30.71 -13.85
CA ALA A 252 6.71 32.13 -14.11
C ALA A 252 5.67 32.98 -13.37
N GLY A 253 6.16 33.96 -12.58
CA GLY A 253 5.30 34.82 -11.76
C GLY A 253 4.84 34.22 -10.43
N LYS A 254 5.29 33.01 -10.06
CA LYS A 254 5.08 32.45 -8.72
C LYS A 254 6.26 32.81 -7.81
N THR A 255 5.96 33.21 -6.57
CA THR A 255 6.99 33.44 -5.56
C THR A 255 7.47 32.10 -5.00
N LEU A 256 8.69 31.72 -5.37
CA LEU A 256 9.32 30.49 -4.88
C LEU A 256 9.98 30.72 -3.50
N PRO A 257 9.81 29.79 -2.54
CA PRO A 257 10.59 29.79 -1.31
C PRO A 257 12.10 29.69 -1.59
N GLU A 258 12.93 30.29 -0.74
CA GLU A 258 14.40 30.29 -0.89
C GLU A 258 14.96 28.85 -1.00
N GLU A 259 14.42 27.92 -0.22
CA GLU A 259 14.77 26.50 -0.27
C GLU A 259 14.49 25.90 -1.66
N ALA A 260 13.35 26.23 -2.28
CA ALA A 260 13.01 25.75 -3.62
C ALA A 260 13.99 26.30 -4.67
N SER A 261 14.35 27.59 -4.57
CA SER A 261 15.34 28.20 -5.46
C SER A 261 16.71 27.53 -5.34
N LYS A 262 17.16 27.21 -4.13
CA LYS A 262 18.43 26.48 -3.90
C LYS A 262 18.39 25.08 -4.51
N LEU A 263 17.29 24.35 -4.32
CA LEU A 263 17.12 23.00 -4.88
C LEU A 263 17.02 23.01 -6.41
N ILE A 264 16.41 24.03 -7.01
CA ILE A 264 16.38 24.20 -8.47
C ILE A 264 17.79 24.42 -9.02
N ALA A 265 18.59 25.25 -8.36
CA ALA A 265 19.95 25.59 -8.77
C ALA A 265 20.97 24.46 -8.55
N ALA A 266 20.64 23.43 -7.77
CA ALA A 266 21.51 22.28 -7.55
C ALA A 266 21.71 21.47 -8.84
N GLU A 267 22.97 21.15 -9.17
CA GLU A 267 23.33 20.35 -10.36
C GLU A 267 22.75 18.93 -10.31
N THR A 268 22.67 18.36 -9.11
CA THR A 268 22.06 17.04 -8.87
C THR A 268 21.20 17.10 -7.61
N ARG A 269 20.15 16.27 -7.58
CA ARG A 269 19.24 16.13 -6.44
C ARG A 269 19.03 14.65 -6.15
N THR A 270 19.06 14.28 -4.87
CA THR A 270 18.58 12.99 -4.41
C THR A 270 17.07 12.87 -4.60
N ALA A 271 16.53 11.65 -4.50
CA ALA A 271 15.08 11.43 -4.58
C ALA A 271 14.31 12.18 -3.47
N VAL A 272 14.91 12.33 -2.28
CA VAL A 272 14.32 13.05 -1.13
C VAL A 272 14.31 14.55 -1.40
N GLU A 273 15.41 15.12 -1.89
CA GLU A 273 15.49 16.53 -2.27
C GLU A 273 14.56 16.87 -3.43
N GLN A 274 14.40 15.95 -4.39
CA GLN A 274 13.46 16.10 -5.50
C GLN A 274 12.01 16.13 -4.99
N ALA A 275 11.64 15.24 -4.08
CA ALA A 275 10.31 15.25 -3.47
C ALA A 275 10.09 16.53 -2.64
N ARG A 276 11.09 16.97 -1.88
CA ARG A 276 11.06 18.22 -1.10
C ARG A 276 10.81 19.43 -2.00
N LEU A 277 11.59 19.57 -3.08
CA LEU A 277 11.40 20.61 -4.08
C LEU A 277 9.97 20.59 -4.64
N ASN A 278 9.49 19.42 -5.02
CA ASN A 278 8.18 19.30 -5.66
C ASN A 278 7.01 19.64 -4.72
N ARG A 279 7.12 19.34 -3.42
CA ARG A 279 6.16 19.80 -2.41
C ARG A 279 6.20 21.32 -2.23
N LEU A 280 7.40 21.91 -2.20
CA LEU A 280 7.56 23.38 -2.12
C LEU A 280 6.96 24.08 -3.35
N LEU A 281 7.11 23.49 -4.54
CA LEU A 281 6.54 24.01 -5.79
C LEU A 281 5.01 23.98 -5.79
N LEU A 282 4.40 22.90 -5.27
CA LEU A 282 2.95 22.83 -5.12
C LEU A 282 2.42 23.88 -4.13
N HIS A 283 3.09 24.02 -2.97
CA HIS A 283 2.73 25.05 -2.01
C HIS A 283 2.87 26.46 -2.60
N ALA A 284 3.95 26.74 -3.33
CA ALA A 284 4.17 28.03 -3.99
C ALA A 284 3.12 28.34 -5.08
N ALA A 285 2.66 27.31 -5.80
CA ALA A 285 1.61 27.48 -6.79
C ALA A 285 0.24 27.77 -6.16
N TYR A 286 -0.05 27.12 -5.01
CA TYR A 286 -1.37 27.10 -4.37
C TYR A 286 -1.31 27.26 -2.84
N PRO A 287 -0.81 28.38 -2.30
CA PRO A 287 -0.52 28.52 -0.86
C PRO A 287 -1.77 28.46 0.04
N ALA A 288 -2.92 28.87 -0.50
CA ALA A 288 -4.21 28.79 0.18
C ALA A 288 -4.78 27.36 0.23
N LEU A 289 -4.38 26.49 -0.72
CA LEU A 289 -4.97 25.17 -0.92
C LEU A 289 -4.06 24.04 -0.43
N VAL A 290 -2.74 24.27 -0.42
CA VAL A 290 -1.71 23.29 -0.04
C VAL A 290 -0.91 23.85 1.13
N ALA A 291 -0.71 23.04 2.16
CA ALA A 291 0.12 23.35 3.32
C ALA A 291 1.60 23.49 2.93
N ALA A 292 2.33 24.28 3.69
CA ALA A 292 3.77 24.32 3.57
C ALA A 292 4.33 22.98 4.08
N PRO A 293 5.25 22.34 3.34
CA PRO A 293 5.81 21.05 3.70
C PRO A 293 6.91 21.12 4.75
#